data_AF-A0A7C9E4B5-F1
#
_entry.id   AF-A0A7C9E4B5-F1
#
_cell.length_a   1.000
_cell.length_b   1.000
_cell.length_c   1.000
_cell.angle_alpha   90.00
_cell.angle_beta   90.00
_cell.angle_gamma   90.00
#
_symmetry.space_group_name_H-M   'P 1'
#
loop_
_entity.id
_entity.type
_entity.pdbx_description
1 polymer ?
#
loop_
_entity_poly.entity_id
_entity_poly.type
_entity_poly.pdbx_seq_one_letter_code
_entity_poly.pdbx_strand_id
1 'polypeptide(L)'
;MPSAKGPRLFNHRSSSPQYLPRKPLAQIVCLLIGISGLLFGFVAISKTFLWQTSCKFGEPRSVSVVWQTVESSGDGGGSSDAALLVGAGKRYKVMGFVGIFTGFGSVGRRRALRQTWLPPDRDGLQRLEEATGLAFRFIIGRTSQEWKMSQLKEEVSVHDDFVLLDIEEEYI
;
A
#
# COMPACT_ATOMS: atom_id res chain seq x y z
N MET A 1 -67.21 64.54 46.72
CA MET A 1 -67.45 64.05 45.33
C MET A 1 -66.23 64.44 44.51
N PRO A 2 -65.68 63.61 43.59
CA PRO A 2 -66.41 62.84 42.56
C PRO A 2 -65.92 61.36 42.43
N SER A 3 -66.78 60.43 42.05
CA SER A 3 -67.15 59.97 40.68
C SER A 3 -66.39 58.73 40.24
N ALA A 4 -67.16 57.66 40.02
CA ALA A 4 -66.74 56.29 39.80
C ALA A 4 -66.00 56.07 38.47
N LYS A 5 -65.09 55.10 38.44
CA LYS A 5 -64.55 54.50 37.21
C LYS A 5 -64.76 52.98 37.28
N GLY A 6 -65.48 52.44 36.28
CA GLY A 6 -65.93 51.06 36.20
C GLY A 6 -64.82 50.01 36.05
N PRO A 7 -65.18 48.71 36.04
CA PRO A 7 -64.21 47.62 36.11
C PRO A 7 -63.38 47.51 34.83
N ARG A 8 -62.08 47.26 35.00
CA ARG A 8 -61.13 47.08 33.91
C ARG A 8 -61.24 45.67 33.33
N LEU A 9 -61.58 45.57 32.05
CA LEU A 9 -61.51 44.34 31.28
C LEU A 9 -60.04 44.00 31.01
N PHE A 10 -59.60 42.83 31.48
CA PHE A 10 -58.29 42.29 31.15
C PHE A 10 -58.35 41.60 29.77
N ASN A 11 -57.79 42.24 28.75
CA ASN A 11 -57.52 41.57 27.49
C ASN A 11 -56.21 40.78 27.63
N HIS A 12 -56.29 39.46 27.51
CA HIS A 12 -55.12 38.59 27.45
C HIS A 12 -54.35 38.94 26.17
N ARG A 13 -53.08 39.33 26.32
CA ARG A 13 -52.18 39.51 25.19
C ARG A 13 -51.88 38.14 24.59
N SER A 14 -52.60 37.76 23.54
CA SER A 14 -52.25 36.63 22.69
C SER A 14 -51.03 37.03 21.87
N SER A 15 -49.88 36.49 22.25
CA SER A 15 -48.64 36.53 21.47
C SER A 15 -48.88 35.85 20.12
N SER A 16 -48.88 36.64 19.05
CA SER A 16 -48.82 36.10 17.69
C SER A 16 -47.45 35.43 17.48
N PRO A 17 -47.38 34.25 16.83
CA PRO A 17 -46.10 33.61 16.56
C PRO A 17 -45.33 34.44 15.54
N GLN A 18 -44.11 34.87 15.90
CA GLN A 18 -43.21 35.49 14.96
C GLN A 18 -42.71 34.42 13.97
N TYR A 19 -43.37 34.32 12.82
CA TYR A 19 -42.83 33.63 11.66
C TYR A 19 -41.61 34.42 11.17
N LEU A 20 -40.42 33.93 11.51
CA LEU A 20 -39.15 34.39 10.94
C LEU A 20 -39.17 34.21 9.41
N PRO A 21 -38.72 35.20 8.62
CA PRO A 21 -38.64 35.06 7.17
C PRO A 21 -37.55 34.04 6.82
N ARG A 22 -37.98 32.88 6.34
CA ARG A 22 -37.13 31.87 5.68
C ARG A 22 -36.41 32.57 4.52
N LYS A 23 -35.11 32.84 4.64
CA LYS A 23 -34.30 33.39 3.54
C LYS A 23 -33.87 32.22 2.63
N PRO A 24 -34.55 31.96 1.51
CA PRO A 24 -34.31 30.77 0.67
C PRO A 24 -32.87 30.73 0.12
N LEU A 25 -32.27 31.91 -0.05
CA LEU A 25 -30.91 32.07 -0.56
C LEU A 25 -29.85 31.43 0.35
N ALA A 26 -30.00 31.53 1.67
CA ALA A 26 -29.06 30.92 2.61
C ALA A 26 -29.12 29.37 2.56
N GLN A 27 -30.31 28.81 2.33
CA GLN A 27 -30.48 27.36 2.20
C GLN A 27 -29.89 26.84 0.89
N ILE A 28 -30.08 27.57 -0.22
CA ILE A 28 -29.51 27.22 -1.53
C ILE A 28 -27.97 27.25 -1.48
N VAL A 29 -27.38 28.30 -0.89
CA VAL A 29 -25.91 28.41 -0.75
C VAL A 29 -25.35 27.24 0.07
N CYS A 30 -26.01 26.86 1.17
CA CYS A 30 -25.57 25.75 2.01
C CYS A 30 -25.61 24.40 1.27
N LEU A 31 -26.65 24.16 0.45
CA LEU A 31 -26.74 22.95 -0.36
C LEU A 31 -25.63 22.86 -1.41
N LEU A 32 -25.29 23.98 -2.07
CA LEU A 32 -24.20 24.01 -3.06
C LEU A 32 -22.83 23.73 -2.42
N ILE A 33 -22.58 24.24 -1.21
CA ILE A 33 -21.35 23.96 -0.45
C ILE A 33 -21.31 22.49 -0.02
N GLY A 34 -22.44 21.92 0.41
CA GLY A 34 -22.52 20.50 0.77
C GLY A 34 -22.25 19.56 -0.41
N ILE A 35 -22.84 19.84 -1.58
CA ILE A 35 -22.66 19.04 -2.79
C ILE A 35 -21.22 19.14 -3.29
N SER A 36 -20.61 20.34 -3.27
CA SER A 36 -19.22 20.51 -3.70
C SER A 36 -18.23 19.76 -2.80
N GLY A 37 -18.45 19.76 -1.47
CA GLY A 37 -17.68 18.97 -0.53
C GLY A 37 -17.80 17.46 -0.75
N LEU A 38 -19.02 16.97 -1.07
CA LEU A 38 -19.27 15.56 -1.32
C LEU A 38 -18.63 15.09 -2.63
N LEU A 39 -18.70 15.90 -3.69
CA LEU A 39 -18.00 15.64 -4.96
C LEU A 39 -16.49 15.64 -4.77
N PHE A 40 -15.94 16.60 -4.03
CA PHE A 40 -14.50 16.66 -3.75
C PHE A 40 -14.03 15.45 -2.91
N GLY A 41 -14.80 15.07 -1.89
CA GLY A 41 -14.55 13.87 -1.09
C GLY A 41 -14.58 12.59 -1.92
N PHE A 42 -15.57 12.44 -2.80
CA PHE A 42 -15.70 11.26 -3.66
C PHE A 42 -14.57 11.17 -4.69
N VAL A 43 -14.11 12.30 -5.25
CA VAL A 43 -12.93 12.35 -6.14
C VAL A 43 -11.64 12.03 -5.42
N ALA A 44 -11.49 12.43 -4.14
CA ALA A 44 -10.33 12.06 -3.34
C ALA A 44 -10.31 10.55 -3.03
N ILE A 45 -11.46 9.98 -2.66
CA ILE A 45 -11.61 8.55 -2.36
C ILE A 45 -11.48 7.68 -3.62
N SER A 46 -11.99 8.15 -4.77
CA SER A 46 -11.86 7.41 -6.03
C SER A 46 -10.41 7.38 -6.52
N LYS A 47 -9.63 8.45 -6.30
CA LYS A 47 -8.20 8.46 -6.62
C LYS A 47 -7.37 7.52 -5.75
N THR A 48 -7.68 7.37 -4.46
CA THR A 48 -7.02 6.36 -3.61
C THR A 48 -7.36 4.94 -4.07
N PHE A 49 -8.61 4.68 -4.48
CA PHE A 49 -9.01 3.38 -5.01
C PHE A 49 -8.36 3.07 -6.38
N LEU A 50 -8.19 4.08 -7.24
CA LEU A 50 -7.53 3.97 -8.55
C LEU A 50 -6.00 3.90 -8.47
N TRP A 51 -5.39 4.33 -7.35
CA TRP A 51 -3.96 4.12 -7.10
C TRP A 51 -3.66 2.70 -6.63
N GLN A 52 -4.60 2.06 -5.92
CA GLN A 52 -4.44 0.69 -5.47
C GLN A 52 -4.51 -0.32 -6.62
N THR A 53 -5.18 0.01 -7.73
CA THR A 53 -5.23 -0.82 -8.94
C THR A 53 -4.09 -0.57 -9.92
N SER A 54 -3.28 0.48 -9.73
CA SER A 54 -2.15 0.78 -10.61
C SER A 54 -0.85 0.16 -10.08
N CYS A 55 -0.89 -1.15 -9.82
CA CYS A 55 0.34 -1.93 -9.76
C CYS A 55 0.92 -1.93 -11.17
N LYS A 56 1.84 -1.00 -11.47
CA LYS A 56 2.71 -1.16 -12.63
C LYS A 56 3.43 -2.47 -12.41
N PHE A 57 3.03 -3.50 -13.14
CA PHE A 57 3.72 -4.79 -13.25
C PHE A 57 5.15 -4.50 -13.73
N GLY A 58 6.02 -4.17 -12.78
CA GLY A 58 7.45 -4.17 -13.01
C GLY A 58 7.82 -5.61 -13.31
N GLU A 59 8.60 -5.82 -14.35
CA GLU A 59 9.15 -7.14 -14.64
C GLU A 59 9.90 -7.63 -13.39
N PRO A 60 9.63 -8.86 -12.91
CA PRO A 60 10.23 -9.38 -11.69
C PRO A 60 11.76 -9.34 -11.81
N ARG A 61 12.43 -8.75 -10.82
CA ARG A 61 13.89 -8.63 -10.85
C ARG A 61 14.53 -10.00 -10.62
N SER A 62 15.10 -10.59 -11.65
CA SER A 62 15.98 -11.75 -11.51
C SER A 62 17.33 -11.31 -10.93
N VAL A 63 17.61 -11.72 -9.70
CA VAL A 63 18.92 -11.52 -9.07
C VAL A 63 19.75 -12.79 -9.26
N SER A 64 20.93 -12.65 -9.85
CA SER A 64 21.92 -13.72 -9.99
C SER A 64 23.09 -13.42 -9.07
N VAL A 65 23.41 -14.36 -8.20
CA VAL A 65 24.61 -14.30 -7.35
C VAL A 65 25.67 -15.15 -8.05
N VAL A 66 26.73 -14.50 -8.52
CA VAL A 66 27.91 -15.21 -9.05
C VAL A 66 28.93 -15.31 -7.93
N TRP A 67 29.06 -16.50 -7.37
CA TRP A 67 30.13 -16.81 -6.44
C TRP A 67 31.46 -16.88 -7.21
N GLN A 68 32.37 -15.95 -6.93
CA GLN A 68 33.74 -16.08 -7.40
C GLN A 68 34.51 -16.90 -6.36
N THR A 69 34.73 -18.18 -6.65
CA THR A 69 35.69 -18.98 -5.88
C THR A 69 37.07 -18.41 -6.17
N VAL A 70 37.65 -17.69 -5.21
CA VAL A 70 39.03 -17.24 -5.30
C VAL A 70 39.92 -18.44 -5.00
N GLU A 71 40.06 -19.33 -5.98
CA GLU A 71 41.19 -20.26 -5.94
C GLU A 71 42.44 -19.41 -6.12
N SER A 72 43.20 -19.23 -5.04
CA SER A 72 44.55 -18.68 -5.11
C SER A 72 45.46 -19.70 -5.80
N SER A 73 45.33 -19.79 -7.12
CA SER A 73 46.25 -20.47 -8.01
C SER A 73 46.46 -19.51 -9.17
N GLY A 74 47.56 -18.77 -9.12
CA GLY A 74 47.87 -17.78 -10.14
C GLY A 74 48.00 -18.45 -11.51
N ASP A 75 47.23 -17.97 -12.47
CA ASP A 75 47.73 -17.67 -13.81
C ASP A 75 46.73 -16.77 -14.54
N GLY A 76 47.25 -15.85 -15.35
CA GLY A 76 46.48 -14.88 -16.09
C GLY A 76 45.78 -15.53 -17.28
N GLY A 77 44.47 -15.30 -17.41
CA GLY A 77 43.71 -15.71 -18.59
C GLY A 77 42.36 -15.03 -18.62
N GLY A 78 42.25 -13.95 -19.37
CA GLY A 78 41.01 -13.22 -19.57
C GLY A 78 39.92 -14.11 -20.19
N SER A 79 38.80 -14.27 -19.49
CA SER A 79 37.58 -14.81 -20.08
C SER A 79 36.69 -13.64 -20.49
N SER A 80 36.83 -13.24 -21.75
CA SER A 80 35.96 -12.29 -22.47
C SER A 80 34.54 -12.86 -22.73
N ASP A 81 34.27 -14.11 -22.34
CA ASP A 81 33.05 -14.81 -22.71
C ASP A 81 31.89 -14.51 -21.75
N ALA A 82 32.19 -13.97 -20.56
CA ALA A 82 31.18 -13.42 -19.65
C ALA A 82 30.71 -12.02 -20.05
N ALA A 83 31.41 -11.32 -20.96
CA ALA A 83 31.08 -9.95 -21.36
C ALA A 83 30.04 -9.89 -22.50
N LEU A 84 29.87 -10.96 -23.29
CA LEU A 84 29.00 -10.93 -24.47
C LEU A 84 27.49 -11.06 -24.13
N LEU A 85 27.14 -11.57 -22.94
CA LEU A 85 25.76 -11.60 -22.46
C LEU A 85 25.39 -10.38 -21.59
N VAL A 86 26.33 -9.44 -21.37
CA VAL A 86 26.14 -8.20 -20.58
C VAL A 86 25.68 -7.05 -21.51
N GLY A 87 24.84 -7.38 -22.50
CA GLY A 87 24.28 -6.43 -23.46
C GLY A 87 22.99 -5.75 -23.01
N ALA A 88 22.49 -5.98 -21.80
CA ALA A 88 21.24 -5.39 -21.35
C ALA A 88 21.28 -5.03 -19.85
N GLY A 89 21.56 -3.76 -19.56
CA GLY A 89 21.36 -3.16 -18.25
C GLY A 89 22.50 -3.39 -17.26
N LYS A 90 22.74 -2.36 -16.45
CA LYS A 90 23.68 -2.33 -15.32
C LYS A 90 23.21 -3.35 -14.27
N ARG A 91 23.58 -4.62 -14.45
CA ARG A 91 23.17 -5.72 -13.56
C ARG A 91 23.81 -5.51 -12.19
N TYR A 92 23.00 -5.43 -11.14
CA TYR A 92 23.50 -5.25 -9.78
C TYR A 92 24.23 -6.50 -9.31
N LYS A 93 25.52 -6.36 -8.97
CA LYS A 93 26.34 -7.44 -8.43
C LYS A 93 26.06 -7.57 -6.93
N VAL A 94 25.23 -8.54 -6.55
CA VAL A 94 25.07 -8.94 -5.15
C VAL A 94 26.17 -9.93 -4.76
N MET A 95 26.66 -9.83 -3.54
CA MET A 95 27.74 -10.65 -2.96
C MET A 95 27.19 -11.89 -2.24
N GLY A 96 25.88 -11.93 -1.99
CA GLY A 96 25.23 -13.04 -1.31
C GLY A 96 23.71 -12.90 -1.31
N PHE A 97 23.04 -13.95 -0.83
CA PHE A 97 21.58 -14.02 -0.79
C PHE A 97 21.13 -14.47 0.61
N VAL A 98 20.15 -13.77 1.15
CA VAL A 98 19.52 -14.05 2.44
C VAL A 98 18.09 -14.48 2.18
N GLY A 99 17.86 -15.78 2.30
CA GLY A 99 16.54 -16.38 2.20
C GLY A 99 15.84 -16.43 3.55
N ILE A 100 14.67 -15.81 3.67
CA ILE A 100 13.83 -15.87 4.87
C ILE A 100 12.76 -16.94 4.65
N PHE A 101 12.96 -18.13 5.21
CA PHE A 101 11.98 -19.21 5.08
C PHE A 101 10.64 -18.83 5.73
N THR A 102 9.55 -19.04 5.00
CA THR A 102 8.19 -18.69 5.42
C THR A 102 7.18 -19.67 4.85
N GLY A 103 6.05 -19.87 5.54
CA GLY A 103 4.95 -20.71 5.06
C GLY A 103 3.66 -19.91 4.82
N PHE A 104 2.64 -20.57 4.26
CA PHE A 104 1.37 -19.94 3.91
C PHE A 104 0.63 -19.32 5.12
N GLY A 105 0.72 -19.94 6.31
CA GLY A 105 0.13 -19.40 7.55
C GLY A 105 0.89 -18.22 8.17
N SER A 106 2.07 -17.87 7.65
CA SER A 106 2.99 -16.89 8.26
C SER A 106 2.81 -15.45 7.75
N VAL A 107 1.64 -15.11 7.19
CA VAL A 107 1.35 -13.76 6.66
C VAL A 107 1.63 -12.67 7.70
N GLY A 108 1.23 -12.90 8.96
CA GLY A 108 1.47 -11.97 10.06
C GLY A 108 2.96 -11.74 10.34
N ARG A 109 3.79 -12.79 10.27
CA ARG A 109 5.25 -12.71 10.45
C ARG A 109 5.89 -11.93 9.31
N ARG A 110 5.51 -12.19 8.05
CA ARG A 110 6.01 -11.43 6.90
C ARG A 110 5.67 -9.95 7.02
N ARG A 111 4.42 -9.63 7.41
CA ARG A 111 4.00 -8.25 7.69
C ARG A 111 4.84 -7.60 8.79
N ALA A 112 5.11 -8.30 9.89
CA ALA A 112 5.92 -7.77 10.98
C ALA A 112 7.39 -7.51 10.56
N LEU A 113 7.98 -8.40 9.76
CA LEU A 113 9.31 -8.17 9.19
C LEU A 113 9.31 -6.95 8.26
N ARG A 114 8.24 -6.79 7.48
CA ARG A 114 8.03 -5.62 6.63
C ARG A 114 7.90 -4.30 7.36
N GLN A 115 7.39 -4.34 8.58
CA GLN A 115 7.27 -3.16 9.45
C GLN A 115 8.54 -2.85 10.23
N THR A 116 9.58 -3.68 10.10
CA THR A 116 10.83 -3.54 10.85
C THR A 116 12.01 -3.32 9.90
N TRP A 117 12.80 -4.36 9.63
CA TRP A 117 14.08 -4.21 8.95
C TRP A 117 14.03 -4.53 7.46
N LEU A 118 12.99 -5.22 6.97
CA LEU A 118 12.85 -5.61 5.56
C LEU A 118 11.86 -4.65 4.87
N PRO A 119 12.29 -3.67 4.06
CA PRO A 119 11.34 -2.70 3.52
C PRO A 119 10.26 -3.36 2.65
N PRO A 120 8.99 -2.94 2.76
CA PRO A 120 7.88 -3.50 1.98
C PRO A 120 7.83 -2.98 0.54
N ASP A 121 8.48 -1.86 0.28
CA ASP A 121 8.50 -1.17 -1.01
C ASP A 121 9.75 -1.55 -1.79
N ARG A 122 9.60 -1.62 -3.11
CA ARG A 122 10.68 -2.00 -4.03
C ARG A 122 11.90 -1.09 -3.94
N ASP A 123 11.68 0.21 -3.74
CA ASP A 123 12.76 1.20 -3.65
C ASP A 123 13.56 1.02 -2.35
N GLY A 124 12.88 0.82 -1.23
CA GLY A 124 13.47 0.49 0.06
C GLY A 124 14.25 -0.82 0.01
N LEU A 125 13.67 -1.86 -0.58
CA LEU A 125 14.35 -3.14 -0.75
C LEU A 125 15.62 -2.98 -1.60
N GLN A 126 15.54 -2.27 -2.73
CA GLN A 126 16.70 -1.98 -3.57
C GLN A 126 17.79 -1.23 -2.79
N ARG A 127 17.43 -0.21 -2.00
CA ARG A 127 18.42 0.52 -1.18
C ARG A 127 19.09 -0.37 -0.15
N LEU A 128 18.35 -1.28 0.47
CA LEU A 128 18.90 -2.25 1.41
C LEU A 128 19.88 -3.20 0.69
N GLU A 129 19.51 -3.70 -0.48
CA GLU A 129 20.35 -4.58 -1.30
C GLU A 129 21.63 -3.87 -1.77
N GLU A 130 21.52 -2.61 -2.20
CA GLU A 130 22.67 -1.79 -2.60
C GLU A 130 23.60 -1.45 -1.43
N ALA A 131 23.04 -1.14 -0.25
CA ALA A 131 23.82 -0.77 0.92
C ALA A 131 24.55 -1.95 1.56
N THR A 132 23.96 -3.14 1.54
CA THR A 132 24.53 -4.35 2.17
C THR A 132 25.30 -5.21 1.17
N GLY A 133 25.02 -5.08 -0.13
CA GLY A 133 25.47 -6.00 -1.15
C GLY A 133 24.80 -7.38 -1.07
N LEU A 134 23.72 -7.54 -0.30
CA LEU A 134 22.99 -8.80 -0.12
C LEU A 134 21.59 -8.69 -0.71
N ALA A 135 21.13 -9.74 -1.38
CA ALA A 135 19.74 -9.86 -1.80
C ALA A 135 18.88 -10.46 -0.68
N PHE A 136 17.71 -9.88 -0.40
CA PHE A 136 16.80 -10.39 0.64
C PHE A 136 15.47 -10.79 0.01
N ARG A 137 15.04 -12.04 0.25
CA ARG A 137 13.75 -12.53 -0.23
C ARG A 137 13.11 -13.50 0.75
N PHE A 138 11.78 -13.53 0.78
CA PHE A 138 11.01 -14.60 1.38
C PHE A 138 11.09 -15.86 0.52
N ILE A 139 11.45 -16.98 1.14
CA ILE A 139 11.51 -18.29 0.50
C ILE A 139 10.27 -19.07 0.91
N ILE A 140 9.46 -19.45 -0.07
CA ILE A 140 8.25 -20.26 0.12
C ILE A 140 8.13 -21.26 -1.03
N GLY A 141 7.66 -22.47 -0.74
CA GLY A 141 7.33 -23.47 -1.74
C GLY A 141 5.93 -23.28 -2.32
N ARG A 142 5.37 -24.38 -2.82
CA ARG A 142 4.02 -24.47 -3.40
C ARG A 142 3.08 -25.15 -2.41
N THR A 143 1.79 -24.97 -2.61
CA THR A 143 0.76 -25.80 -1.98
C THR A 143 -0.26 -26.23 -3.02
N SER A 144 -0.83 -27.43 -2.86
CA SER A 144 -1.96 -27.91 -3.64
C SER A 144 -3.25 -27.11 -3.40
N GLN A 145 -3.33 -26.33 -2.33
CA GLN A 145 -4.49 -25.50 -2.03
C GLN A 145 -4.51 -24.23 -2.89
N GLU A 146 -5.37 -24.21 -3.92
CA GLU A 146 -5.46 -23.11 -4.88
C GLU A 146 -5.74 -21.75 -4.23
N TRP A 147 -6.60 -21.70 -3.21
CA TRP A 147 -6.92 -20.45 -2.52
C TRP A 147 -5.71 -19.84 -1.79
N LYS A 148 -4.84 -20.67 -1.18
CA LYS A 148 -3.60 -20.24 -0.54
C LYS A 148 -2.60 -19.73 -1.59
N MET A 149 -2.51 -20.41 -2.73
CA MET A 149 -1.67 -19.97 -3.85
C MET A 149 -2.14 -18.64 -4.43
N SER A 150 -3.46 -18.43 -4.55
CA SER A 150 -4.02 -17.17 -5.03
C SER A 150 -3.73 -16.01 -4.09
N GLN A 151 -3.87 -16.21 -2.78
CA GLN A 151 -3.49 -15.21 -1.77
C GLN A 151 -1.98 -14.89 -1.83
N LEU A 152 -1.13 -15.91 -2.01
CA LEU A 152 0.31 -15.70 -2.17
C LEU A 152 0.62 -14.90 -3.43
N LYS A 153 0.00 -15.20 -4.57
CA LYS A 153 0.20 -14.46 -5.83
C LYS A 153 -0.18 -12.99 -5.69
N GLU A 154 -1.26 -12.69 -4.97
CA GLU A 154 -1.64 -11.32 -4.66
C GLU A 154 -0.54 -10.62 -3.85
N GLU A 155 -0.05 -11.25 -2.78
CA GLU A 155 1.03 -10.67 -1.95
C GLU A 155 2.33 -10.45 -2.75
N VAL A 156 2.71 -11.42 -3.60
CA VAL A 156 3.88 -11.33 -4.48
C VAL A 156 3.74 -10.15 -5.45
N SER A 157 2.55 -9.93 -6.01
CA SER A 157 2.29 -8.83 -6.94
C SER A 157 2.47 -7.45 -6.30
N VAL A 158 2.30 -7.37 -4.98
CA VAL A 158 2.42 -6.13 -4.22
C VAL A 158 3.87 -5.85 -3.83
N HIS A 159 4.63 -6.86 -3.41
CA HIS A 159 5.91 -6.66 -2.73
C HIS A 159 7.17 -7.06 -3.53
N ASP A 160 7.07 -7.87 -4.60
CA ASP A 160 8.22 -8.34 -5.42
C ASP A 160 9.40 -8.90 -4.57
N ASP A 161 9.13 -9.41 -3.37
CA ASP A 161 10.12 -9.81 -2.35
C ASP A 161 10.16 -11.32 -2.11
N PHE A 162 9.56 -12.13 -2.98
CA PHE A 162 9.51 -13.58 -2.84
C PHE A 162 10.40 -14.32 -3.85
N VAL A 163 10.80 -15.53 -3.46
CA VAL A 163 11.29 -16.59 -4.34
C VAL A 163 10.43 -17.82 -4.08
N LEU A 164 9.79 -18.31 -5.14
CA LEU A 164 8.93 -19.49 -5.09
C LEU A 164 9.74 -20.72 -5.47
N LEU A 165 9.80 -21.69 -4.56
CA LEU A 165 10.44 -22.98 -4.81
C LEU A 165 9.45 -23.96 -5.44
N ASP A 166 9.95 -24.78 -6.36
CA ASP A 166 9.16 -25.82 -7.03
C ASP A 166 9.02 -27.09 -6.17
N ILE A 167 8.71 -26.91 -4.88
CA ILE A 167 8.61 -27.98 -3.90
C ILE A 167 7.30 -27.78 -3.14
N GLU A 168 6.51 -28.84 -2.97
CA GLU A 168 5.29 -28.78 -2.20
C GLU A 168 5.60 -28.71 -0.70
N GLU A 169 5.13 -27.66 -0.03
CA GLU A 169 5.23 -27.55 1.42
C GLU A 169 4.11 -28.36 2.06
N GLU A 170 4.49 -29.44 2.76
CA GLU A 170 3.59 -30.25 3.58
C GLU A 170 3.30 -29.63 4.96
N TYR A 171 3.81 -28.43 5.24
CA TYR A 171 3.59 -27.76 6.51
C TYR A 171 2.11 -27.33 6.65
N ILE A 172 1.40 -28.03 7.53
CA ILE A 172 -0.03 -27.86 7.87
C ILE A 172 -0.28 -26.50 8.54
#